data_AF-A0AA48KZ29-F1
#
_entry.id   AF-A0AA48KZ29-F1
#
_cell.length_a   1.000
_cell.length_b   1.000
_cell.length_c   1.000
_cell.angle_alpha   90.00
_cell.angle_beta   90.00
_cell.angle_gamma   90.00
#
_symmetry.space_group_name_H-M   'P 1'
#
loop_
_entity.id
_entity.type
_entity.pdbx_description
1 polymer ?
#
loop_
_entity_poly.entity_id
_entity_poly.type
_entity_poly.pdbx_seq_one_letter_code
_entity_poly.pdbx_strand_id
1 'polypeptide(L)'
;MDTGTIILIFGNILFTGLITLGLGFGPKIINNIKMNFSISHKKANMQYSNIFDKFDKTFSVIKGQRRAKLEFKKETESWVASKTLGTSKGGKVIGLCGPSGCGKTFFTLQTSKLFQTPWISVNYANVSHNDKICDKQAIFKEKKQKFGQVEIFEPSKLFVQLKKNPKIVLLIDEFEKFDSSIQELVWDILDYGYTTIDGEKLDLSTTLVLFTCNSIDKFDTIFRNRIKIIEFENLNATDYIDLLKSSLEITVNNFYQIYKIPVKIDSKSLVQLSENLTKVNSGARRAHEYVERAGAALLDYIEFNKNNDKFDNKRVILSYNYNNDEFQVITDPTSIILNKLHSFTNENQLSADGDIFINLVGQDNLSNFDIDNIDNLQDTNTIEKFLGMFNINFSQYQAKIRTNRIDVTNDVLGAFQNLI
;
A
#
# COMPACT_ATOMS: atom_id res chain seq x y z
N MET A 1 -14.55 19.66 -32.23
CA MET A 1 -13.79 18.71 -33.07
C MET A 1 -12.42 19.32 -33.26
N ASP A 2 -11.40 18.69 -32.70
CA ASP A 2 -10.05 19.22 -32.76
C ASP A 2 -9.48 19.03 -34.18
N THR A 3 -8.67 19.96 -34.66
CA THR A 3 -8.18 20.05 -36.04
C THR A 3 -7.47 18.78 -36.49
N GLY A 4 -6.86 18.04 -35.56
CA GLY A 4 -6.22 16.74 -35.82
C GLY A 4 -7.19 15.60 -36.18
N THR A 5 -8.41 15.58 -35.64
CA THR A 5 -9.41 14.54 -35.95
C THR A 5 -10.04 14.74 -37.32
N ILE A 6 -10.21 16.00 -37.72
CA ILE A 6 -10.67 16.35 -39.08
C ILE A 6 -9.63 15.88 -40.11
N ILE A 7 -8.34 16.07 -39.84
CA ILE A 7 -7.24 15.62 -40.71
C ILE A 7 -7.19 14.09 -40.86
N LEU A 8 -7.48 13.33 -39.80
CA LEU A 8 -7.44 11.85 -39.84
C LEU A 8 -8.59 11.23 -40.64
N ILE A 9 -9.81 11.76 -40.48
CA ILE A 9 -11.00 11.26 -41.18
C ILE A 9 -11.01 11.76 -42.63
N PHE A 10 -10.74 13.05 -42.89
CA PHE A 10 -10.59 13.54 -44.26
C PHE A 10 -9.38 12.94 -44.95
N GLY A 11 -8.27 12.70 -44.23
CA GLY A 11 -7.07 12.10 -44.78
C GLY A 11 -7.32 10.70 -45.33
N ASN A 12 -8.01 9.83 -44.58
CA ASN A 12 -8.34 8.49 -45.07
C ASN A 12 -9.34 8.51 -46.22
N ILE A 13 -10.36 9.37 -46.18
CA ILE A 13 -11.39 9.46 -47.26
C ILE A 13 -10.82 10.10 -48.53
N LEU A 14 -9.98 11.14 -48.43
CA LEU A 14 -9.25 11.69 -49.56
C LEU A 14 -8.25 10.68 -50.11
N PHE A 15 -7.53 9.95 -49.26
CA PHE A 15 -6.49 9.02 -49.71
C PHE A 15 -7.09 7.82 -50.46
N THR A 16 -8.19 7.21 -49.98
CA THR A 16 -8.90 6.19 -50.76
C THR A 16 -9.59 6.78 -51.98
N GLY A 17 -10.22 7.96 -51.88
CA GLY A 17 -10.87 8.62 -53.01
C GLY A 17 -9.90 8.98 -54.16
N LEU A 18 -8.70 9.47 -53.84
CA LEU A 18 -7.68 9.88 -54.81
C LEU A 18 -6.96 8.70 -55.46
N ILE A 19 -6.73 7.61 -54.72
CA ILE A 19 -6.21 6.35 -55.27
C ILE A 19 -7.23 5.74 -56.25
N THR A 20 -8.52 5.79 -55.92
CA THR A 20 -9.59 5.28 -56.79
C THR A 20 -9.78 6.14 -58.05
N LEU A 21 -9.42 7.43 -58.00
CA LEU A 21 -9.46 8.36 -59.14
C LEU A 21 -8.16 8.42 -59.97
N GLY A 22 -7.15 7.60 -59.66
CA GLY A 22 -5.91 7.53 -60.45
C GLY A 22 -4.98 8.75 -60.31
N LEU A 23 -5.23 9.65 -59.36
CA LEU A 23 -4.38 10.82 -59.09
C LEU A 23 -3.25 10.40 -58.13
N GLY A 24 -2.14 9.94 -58.70
CA GLY A 24 -0.97 9.47 -57.94
C GLY A 24 -0.29 10.60 -57.16
N PHE A 25 -0.32 10.54 -55.83
CA PHE A 25 0.60 11.32 -55.01
C PHE A 25 2.00 10.70 -55.11
N GLY A 26 2.99 11.53 -55.45
CA GLY A 26 4.37 11.07 -55.62
C GLY A 26 4.94 10.37 -54.38
N PRO A 27 5.91 9.45 -54.53
CA PRO A 27 6.43 8.59 -53.45
C PRO A 27 6.86 9.34 -52.18
N LYS A 28 7.29 10.60 -52.31
CA LYS A 28 7.70 11.46 -51.19
C LYS A 28 6.55 11.78 -50.22
N ILE A 29 5.33 12.00 -50.72
CA ILE A 29 4.17 12.35 -49.87
C ILE A 29 3.69 11.11 -49.10
N ILE A 30 3.65 9.95 -49.77
CA ILE A 30 3.31 8.66 -49.14
C ILE A 30 4.35 8.31 -48.05
N ASN A 31 5.63 8.51 -48.32
CA ASN A 31 6.69 8.24 -47.33
C ASN A 31 6.63 9.20 -46.14
N ASN A 32 6.30 10.48 -46.35
CA ASN A 32 6.13 11.44 -45.26
C ASN A 32 4.91 11.10 -44.37
N ILE A 33 3.78 10.69 -44.97
CA ILE A 33 2.61 10.25 -44.23
C ILE A 33 2.94 8.98 -43.42
N LYS A 34 3.58 7.97 -44.03
CA LYS A 34 4.00 6.75 -43.33
C LYS A 34 5.00 7.02 -42.20
N MET A 35 5.97 7.92 -42.40
CA MET A 35 6.93 8.30 -41.37
C MET A 35 6.27 9.03 -40.21
N ASN A 36 5.39 10.01 -40.48
CA ASN A 36 4.67 10.72 -39.43
C ASN A 36 3.74 9.80 -38.63
N PHE A 37 3.08 8.85 -39.31
CA PHE A 37 2.27 7.82 -38.66
C PHE A 37 3.13 6.92 -37.76
N SER A 38 4.30 6.47 -38.25
CA SER A 38 5.23 5.63 -37.51
C SER A 38 5.87 6.34 -36.30
N ILE A 39 6.19 7.63 -36.43
CA ILE A 39 6.75 8.45 -35.35
C ILE A 39 5.70 8.71 -34.27
N SER A 40 4.46 9.02 -34.67
CA SER A 40 3.34 9.18 -33.74
C SER A 40 3.06 7.88 -32.98
N HIS A 41 3.04 6.74 -33.69
CA HIS A 41 2.89 5.42 -33.07
C HIS A 41 4.04 5.06 -32.13
N LYS A 42 5.29 5.39 -32.48
CA LYS A 42 6.45 5.18 -31.60
C LYS A 42 6.38 6.03 -30.34
N LYS A 43 6.04 7.33 -30.45
CA LYS A 43 5.88 8.23 -29.30
C LYS A 43 4.73 7.80 -28.39
N ALA A 44 3.62 7.37 -28.98
CA ALA A 44 2.52 6.73 -28.28
C ALA A 44 3.03 5.51 -27.51
N ASN A 45 3.54 4.47 -28.19
CA ASN A 45 4.01 3.24 -27.53
C ASN A 45 5.06 3.49 -26.43
N MET A 46 5.93 4.50 -26.58
CA MET A 46 6.95 4.85 -25.59
C MET A 46 6.37 5.56 -24.35
N GLN A 47 5.28 6.31 -24.48
CA GLN A 47 4.57 6.91 -23.33
C GLN A 47 3.77 5.85 -22.55
N TYR A 48 3.38 4.77 -23.21
CA TYR A 48 2.56 3.69 -22.66
C TYR A 48 3.32 2.74 -21.76
N SER A 49 4.45 2.23 -22.25
CA SER A 49 5.31 1.34 -21.47
C SER A 49 5.64 1.99 -20.14
N ASN A 50 6.05 3.27 -20.19
CA ASN A 50 6.51 4.02 -19.01
C ASN A 50 5.48 4.14 -17.86
N ILE A 51 4.17 4.16 -18.15
CA ILE A 51 3.14 4.23 -17.09
C ILE A 51 3.02 2.86 -16.42
N PHE A 52 2.86 1.80 -17.22
CA PHE A 52 2.58 0.46 -16.70
C PHE A 52 3.83 -0.29 -16.23
N ASP A 53 5.02 0.15 -16.61
CA ASP A 53 6.29 -0.26 -16.00
C ASP A 53 6.33 0.07 -14.50
N LYS A 54 5.63 1.13 -14.07
CA LYS A 54 5.51 1.53 -12.66
C LYS A 54 4.31 0.91 -11.95
N PHE A 55 3.49 0.13 -12.64
CA PHE A 55 2.24 -0.40 -12.08
C PHE A 55 2.49 -1.23 -10.84
N ASP A 56 3.35 -2.25 -10.94
CA ASP A 56 3.58 -3.20 -9.85
C ASP A 56 4.20 -2.49 -8.64
N LYS A 57 5.08 -1.51 -8.87
CA LYS A 57 5.65 -0.66 -7.82
C LYS A 57 4.57 0.17 -7.14
N THR A 58 3.74 0.88 -7.89
CA THR A 58 2.66 1.74 -7.35
C THR A 58 1.61 0.94 -6.58
N PHE A 59 1.27 -0.27 -7.05
CA PHE A 59 0.26 -1.12 -6.43
C PHE A 59 0.82 -2.11 -5.39
N SER A 60 2.14 -2.15 -5.16
CA SER A 60 2.79 -2.99 -4.14
C SER A 60 2.39 -2.67 -2.70
N VAL A 61 1.95 -1.44 -2.45
CA VAL A 61 1.46 -0.96 -1.15
C VAL A 61 0.07 -1.49 -0.80
N ILE A 62 -0.70 -1.94 -1.80
CA ILE A 62 -1.98 -2.61 -1.58
C ILE A 62 -1.66 -4.08 -1.34
N LYS A 63 -1.97 -4.62 -0.16
CA LYS A 63 -1.76 -6.04 0.13
C LYS A 63 -2.91 -6.89 -0.42
N GLY A 64 -2.60 -8.10 -0.84
CA GLY A 64 -3.55 -8.98 -1.54
C GLY A 64 -4.04 -8.43 -2.88
N GLN A 65 -5.30 -8.76 -3.22
CA GLN A 65 -6.03 -8.27 -4.39
C GLN A 65 -5.34 -8.54 -5.73
N ARG A 66 -4.64 -9.69 -5.86
CA ARG A 66 -3.84 -10.03 -7.04
C ARG A 66 -4.68 -10.03 -8.32
N ARG A 67 -5.85 -10.65 -8.28
CA ARG A 67 -6.78 -10.70 -9.41
C ARG A 67 -7.29 -9.31 -9.79
N ALA A 68 -7.74 -8.54 -8.81
CA ALA A 68 -8.22 -7.18 -9.02
C ALA A 68 -7.16 -6.28 -9.70
N LYS A 69 -5.90 -6.35 -9.22
CA LYS A 69 -4.77 -5.62 -9.80
C LYS A 69 -4.52 -6.00 -11.26
N LEU A 70 -4.52 -7.29 -11.58
CA LEU A 70 -4.29 -7.78 -12.95
C LEU A 70 -5.42 -7.36 -13.90
N GLU A 71 -6.67 -7.52 -13.48
CA GLU A 71 -7.83 -7.09 -14.27
C GLU A 71 -7.81 -5.57 -14.49
N PHE A 72 -7.51 -4.80 -13.45
CA PHE A 72 -7.42 -3.35 -13.54
C PHE A 72 -6.30 -2.90 -14.48
N LYS A 73 -5.13 -3.52 -14.38
CA LYS A 73 -3.99 -3.27 -15.28
C LYS A 73 -4.41 -3.48 -16.74
N LYS A 74 -4.97 -4.64 -17.06
CA LYS A 74 -5.44 -4.96 -18.42
C LYS A 74 -6.46 -3.95 -18.94
N GLU A 75 -7.43 -3.60 -18.12
CA GLU A 75 -8.53 -2.69 -18.51
C GLU A 75 -8.06 -1.26 -18.74
N THR A 76 -7.15 -0.80 -17.89
CA THR A 76 -6.56 0.53 -18.04
C THR A 76 -5.55 0.58 -19.17
N GLU A 77 -4.72 -0.44 -19.38
CA GLU A 77 -3.85 -0.56 -20.55
C GLU A 77 -4.64 -0.49 -21.86
N SER A 78 -5.71 -1.28 -21.97
CA SER A 78 -6.58 -1.27 -23.15
C SER A 78 -7.27 0.08 -23.35
N TRP A 79 -7.73 0.73 -22.28
CA TRP A 79 -8.35 2.04 -22.38
C TRP A 79 -7.37 3.10 -22.83
N VAL A 80 -6.20 3.19 -22.18
CA VAL A 80 -5.15 4.11 -22.59
C VAL A 80 -4.88 3.84 -24.08
N ALA A 81 -4.73 2.58 -24.50
CA ALA A 81 -4.37 2.17 -25.89
C ALA A 81 -5.35 2.75 -26.90
N SER A 82 -6.64 2.56 -26.62
CA SER A 82 -7.71 3.10 -27.44
C SER A 82 -7.69 4.64 -27.52
N LYS A 83 -7.26 5.33 -26.46
CA LYS A 83 -7.18 6.80 -26.45
C LYS A 83 -6.06 7.33 -27.32
N THR A 84 -4.87 6.73 -27.30
CA THR A 84 -3.79 7.25 -28.16
C THR A 84 -3.92 6.82 -29.61
N LEU A 85 -4.59 5.69 -29.87
CA LEU A 85 -4.99 5.33 -31.23
C LEU A 85 -6.17 6.16 -31.75
N GLY A 86 -6.80 6.97 -30.89
CA GLY A 86 -7.96 7.80 -31.26
C GLY A 86 -9.22 7.00 -31.55
N THR A 87 -9.29 5.74 -31.12
CA THR A 87 -10.44 4.85 -31.36
C THR A 87 -11.51 4.97 -30.27
N SER A 88 -11.16 5.50 -29.10
CA SER A 88 -12.11 5.74 -28.00
C SER A 88 -12.52 7.21 -27.88
N LYS A 89 -13.83 7.45 -28.00
CA LYS A 89 -14.45 8.77 -27.75
C LYS A 89 -14.79 8.98 -26.27
N GLY A 90 -15.23 7.93 -25.59
CA GLY A 90 -15.71 7.97 -24.20
C GLY A 90 -14.63 8.06 -23.12
N GLY A 91 -15.00 8.46 -21.90
CA GLY A 91 -14.15 8.26 -20.73
C GLY A 91 -14.03 6.78 -20.37
N LYS A 92 -13.43 6.44 -19.23
CA LYS A 92 -13.45 5.05 -18.72
C LYS A 92 -14.16 5.02 -17.39
N VAL A 93 -15.09 4.07 -17.26
CA VAL A 93 -15.76 3.77 -16.00
C VAL A 93 -15.41 2.33 -15.59
N ILE A 94 -14.97 2.16 -14.34
CA ILE A 94 -14.67 0.85 -13.74
C ILE A 94 -15.31 0.80 -12.35
N GLY A 95 -16.09 -0.25 -12.07
CA GLY A 95 -16.62 -0.49 -10.73
C GLY A 95 -15.66 -1.37 -9.92
N LEU A 96 -15.37 -0.95 -8.70
CA LEU A 96 -14.62 -1.70 -7.70
C LEU A 96 -15.64 -2.28 -6.72
N CYS A 97 -15.90 -3.58 -6.82
CA CYS A 97 -16.93 -4.26 -6.04
C CYS A 97 -16.28 -5.14 -4.97
N GLY A 98 -16.77 -5.12 -3.74
CA GLY A 98 -16.36 -6.07 -2.72
C GLY A 98 -16.61 -5.58 -1.31
N PRO A 99 -16.22 -6.33 -0.28
CA PRO A 99 -16.53 -6.01 1.12
C PRO A 99 -15.90 -4.69 1.61
N SER A 100 -16.42 -4.17 2.72
CA SER A 100 -15.89 -2.96 3.34
C SER A 100 -14.47 -3.20 3.86
N GLY A 101 -13.61 -2.19 3.76
CA GLY A 101 -12.24 -2.28 4.24
C GLY A 101 -11.25 -3.06 3.35
N CYS A 102 -11.65 -3.61 2.20
CA CYS A 102 -10.73 -4.33 1.28
C CYS A 102 -9.80 -3.41 0.45
N GLY A 103 -9.84 -2.09 0.67
CA GLY A 103 -8.93 -1.15 0.03
C GLY A 103 -9.42 -0.52 -1.28
N LYS A 104 -10.71 -0.59 -1.61
CA LYS A 104 -11.30 -0.01 -2.84
C LYS A 104 -10.97 1.49 -3.01
N THR A 105 -11.23 2.30 -1.97
CA THR A 105 -10.93 3.75 -1.97
C THR A 105 -9.42 4.03 -2.06
N PHE A 106 -8.61 3.25 -1.34
CA PHE A 106 -7.15 3.36 -1.38
C PHE A 106 -6.58 2.98 -2.75
N PHE A 107 -7.21 2.03 -3.45
CA PHE A 107 -6.88 1.64 -4.81
C PHE A 107 -7.05 2.81 -5.79
N THR A 108 -8.08 3.62 -5.62
CA THR A 108 -8.30 4.84 -6.40
C THR A 108 -7.19 5.87 -6.19
N LEU A 109 -6.73 6.05 -4.94
CA LEU A 109 -5.58 6.92 -4.64
C LEU A 109 -4.30 6.42 -5.34
N GLN A 110 -4.02 5.12 -5.34
CA GLN A 110 -2.85 4.60 -6.06
C GLN A 110 -2.98 4.74 -7.58
N THR A 111 -4.20 4.61 -8.10
CA THR A 111 -4.51 4.87 -9.51
C THR A 111 -4.14 6.31 -9.89
N SER A 112 -4.49 7.29 -9.06
CA SER A 112 -4.17 8.69 -9.34
C SER A 112 -2.65 8.94 -9.37
N LYS A 113 -1.90 8.27 -8.49
CA LYS A 113 -0.42 8.30 -8.48
C LYS A 113 0.17 7.66 -9.74
N LEU A 114 -0.37 6.53 -10.19
CA LEU A 114 0.05 5.86 -11.42
C LEU A 114 -0.07 6.81 -12.63
N PHE A 115 -1.23 7.44 -12.76
CA PHE A 115 -1.53 8.35 -13.88
C PHE A 115 -0.99 9.78 -13.69
N GLN A 116 -0.38 10.07 -12.54
CA GLN A 116 0.12 11.40 -12.16
C GLN A 116 -0.93 12.50 -12.36
N THR A 117 -2.12 12.22 -11.85
CA THR A 117 -3.30 13.06 -12.07
C THR A 117 -4.01 13.28 -10.74
N PRO A 118 -4.65 14.44 -10.51
CA PRO A 118 -5.41 14.64 -9.29
C PRO A 118 -6.58 13.65 -9.25
N TRP A 119 -6.98 13.30 -8.03
CA TRP A 119 -8.22 12.57 -7.82
C TRP A 119 -9.17 13.37 -6.96
N ILE A 120 -10.47 13.18 -7.19
CA ILE A 120 -11.54 13.76 -6.39
C ILE A 120 -12.48 12.64 -5.98
N SER A 121 -12.84 12.61 -4.70
CA SER A 121 -13.83 11.69 -4.17
C SER A 121 -15.16 12.38 -3.98
N VAL A 122 -16.21 11.72 -4.44
CA VAL A 122 -17.59 12.07 -4.17
C VAL A 122 -18.16 10.93 -3.33
N ASN A 123 -18.57 11.24 -2.12
CA ASN A 123 -19.21 10.28 -1.23
C ASN A 123 -20.67 10.70 -1.07
N TYR A 124 -21.57 9.72 -1.08
CA TYR A 124 -23.00 9.94 -0.89
C TYR A 124 -23.31 10.88 0.29
N ALA A 125 -22.68 10.68 1.45
CA ALA A 125 -22.93 11.52 2.63
C ALA A 125 -22.58 13.02 2.43
N ASN A 126 -21.74 13.35 1.44
CA ASN A 126 -21.30 14.71 1.15
C ASN A 126 -22.06 15.35 -0.02
N VAL A 127 -23.04 14.65 -0.59
CA VAL A 127 -23.84 15.13 -1.71
C VAL A 127 -25.14 15.76 -1.17
N SER A 128 -25.54 16.89 -1.77
CA SER A 128 -26.74 17.61 -1.36
C SER A 128 -28.00 16.92 -1.90
N HIS A 129 -28.43 15.86 -1.24
CA HIS A 129 -29.67 15.16 -1.57
C HIS A 129 -30.89 15.99 -1.17
N ASN A 130 -31.76 16.30 -2.13
CA ASN A 130 -33.08 16.88 -1.88
C ASN A 130 -34.02 16.59 -3.05
N ASP A 131 -35.32 16.81 -2.84
CA ASP A 131 -36.35 16.52 -3.85
C ASP A 131 -36.28 17.41 -5.11
N LYS A 132 -35.36 18.38 -5.18
CA LYS A 132 -35.29 19.39 -6.25
C LYS A 132 -34.22 19.10 -7.30
N ILE A 133 -33.19 18.33 -6.96
CA ILE A 133 -32.13 17.95 -7.88
C ILE A 133 -31.87 16.45 -7.76
N CYS A 134 -31.63 15.79 -8.89
CA CYS A 134 -31.22 14.39 -8.86
C CYS A 134 -29.74 14.26 -8.46
N ASP A 135 -29.35 13.06 -8.06
CA ASP A 135 -27.98 12.80 -7.62
C ASP A 135 -26.92 13.13 -8.66
N LYS A 136 -27.19 12.86 -9.95
CA LYS A 136 -26.33 13.28 -11.06
C LYS A 136 -26.04 14.78 -11.01
N GLN A 137 -27.04 15.62 -10.75
CA GLN A 137 -26.84 17.06 -10.61
C GLN A 137 -26.15 17.42 -9.30
N ALA A 138 -26.50 16.74 -8.21
CA ALA A 138 -25.99 17.01 -6.87
C ALA A 138 -24.49 16.73 -6.73
N ILE A 139 -23.91 15.82 -7.51
CA ILE A 139 -22.45 15.62 -7.59
C ILE A 139 -21.72 16.84 -8.15
N PHE A 140 -22.36 17.57 -9.08
CA PHE A 140 -21.75 18.69 -9.77
C PHE A 140 -22.16 20.05 -9.21
N LYS A 141 -23.03 20.09 -8.19
CA LYS A 141 -23.55 21.32 -7.59
C LYS A 141 -23.41 21.33 -6.08
N GLU A 142 -23.24 22.52 -5.52
CA GLU A 142 -23.22 22.74 -4.08
C GLU A 142 -24.34 23.71 -3.70
N LYS A 143 -25.06 23.39 -2.62
CA LYS A 143 -26.08 24.27 -2.06
C LYS A 143 -25.39 25.46 -1.38
N LYS A 144 -25.66 26.68 -1.87
CA LYS A 144 -25.06 27.91 -1.34
C LYS A 144 -25.94 28.62 -0.35
N GLN A 145 -27.23 28.75 -0.68
CA GLN A 145 -28.14 29.54 0.14
C GLN A 145 -29.56 29.01 0.06
N LYS A 146 -30.31 29.22 1.16
CA LYS A 146 -31.73 28.98 1.25
C LYS A 146 -32.44 30.29 1.55
N PHE A 147 -33.31 30.74 0.65
CA PHE A 147 -34.17 31.90 0.83
C PHE A 147 -35.61 31.43 0.95
N GLY A 148 -36.08 31.27 2.19
CA GLY A 148 -37.39 30.69 2.46
C GLY A 148 -37.50 29.27 1.87
N GLN A 149 -38.37 29.09 0.89
CA GLN A 149 -38.55 27.82 0.18
C GLN A 149 -37.65 27.67 -1.07
N VAL A 150 -36.96 28.72 -1.50
CA VAL A 150 -36.08 28.67 -2.69
C VAL A 150 -34.67 28.26 -2.26
N GLU A 151 -34.09 27.29 -2.96
CA GLU A 151 -32.71 26.84 -2.72
C GLU A 151 -31.88 27.20 -3.95
N ILE A 152 -30.73 27.84 -3.72
CA ILE A 152 -29.82 28.27 -4.79
C ILE A 152 -28.62 27.32 -4.79
N PHE A 153 -28.35 26.74 -5.96
CA PHE A 153 -27.23 25.84 -6.22
C PHE A 153 -26.22 26.54 -7.12
N GLU A 154 -24.96 26.39 -6.80
CA GLU A 154 -23.84 26.84 -7.64
C GLU A 154 -23.03 25.63 -8.13
N PRO A 155 -22.23 25.78 -9.19
CA PRO A 155 -21.29 24.76 -9.60
C PRO A 155 -20.35 24.36 -8.45
N SER A 156 -20.25 23.05 -8.22
CA SER A 156 -19.32 22.48 -7.24
C SER A 156 -17.86 22.70 -7.62
N LYS A 157 -16.96 22.50 -6.65
CA LYS A 157 -15.51 22.47 -6.92
C LYS A 157 -15.14 21.42 -7.96
N LEU A 158 -15.82 20.27 -7.97
CA LEU A 158 -15.62 19.20 -8.95
C LEU A 158 -15.97 19.68 -10.37
N PHE A 159 -17.12 20.33 -10.54
CA PHE A 159 -17.55 20.85 -11.84
C PHE A 159 -16.55 21.87 -12.39
N VAL A 160 -16.13 22.83 -11.56
CA VAL A 160 -15.14 23.85 -11.95
C VAL A 160 -13.79 23.21 -12.31
N GLN A 161 -13.36 22.21 -11.54
CA GLN A 161 -12.11 21.49 -11.82
C GLN A 161 -12.18 20.72 -13.15
N LEU A 162 -13.27 20.00 -13.40
CA LEU A 162 -13.45 19.23 -14.64
C LEU A 162 -13.55 20.13 -15.87
N LYS A 163 -14.19 21.30 -15.73
CA LYS A 163 -14.22 22.33 -16.77
C LYS A 163 -12.82 22.85 -17.13
N LYS A 164 -11.94 22.99 -16.13
CA LYS A 164 -10.56 23.45 -16.32
C LYS A 164 -9.64 22.34 -16.84
N ASN A 165 -9.77 21.13 -16.29
CA ASN A 165 -8.96 19.97 -16.64
C ASN A 165 -9.75 18.67 -16.42
N PRO A 166 -10.26 18.02 -17.48
CA PRO A 166 -11.02 16.77 -17.37
C PRO A 166 -10.13 15.54 -17.07
N LYS A 167 -8.81 15.67 -17.19
CA LYS A 167 -7.85 14.60 -16.87
C LYS A 167 -7.72 14.49 -15.36
N ILE A 168 -8.61 13.72 -14.74
CA ILE A 168 -8.62 13.39 -13.31
C ILE A 168 -9.01 11.93 -13.11
N VAL A 169 -8.77 11.41 -11.90
CA VAL A 169 -9.42 10.18 -11.42
C VAL A 169 -10.60 10.59 -10.53
N LEU A 170 -11.81 10.29 -10.95
CA LEU A 170 -13.03 10.59 -10.18
C LEU A 170 -13.47 9.33 -9.43
N LEU A 171 -13.57 9.39 -8.10
CA LEU A 171 -14.17 8.34 -7.30
C LEU A 171 -15.62 8.68 -6.96
N ILE A 172 -16.56 7.79 -7.28
CA ILE A 172 -17.93 7.81 -6.76
C ILE A 172 -18.04 6.69 -5.72
N ASP A 173 -17.94 7.05 -4.45
CA ASP A 173 -17.87 6.12 -3.34
C ASP A 173 -19.28 5.75 -2.85
N GLU A 174 -19.50 4.47 -2.52
CA GLU A 174 -20.80 3.91 -2.14
C GLU A 174 -21.87 4.13 -3.22
N PHE A 175 -21.52 3.80 -4.47
CA PHE A 175 -22.33 4.05 -5.67
C PHE A 175 -23.74 3.48 -5.56
N GLU A 176 -23.93 2.37 -4.85
CA GLU A 176 -25.24 1.76 -4.65
C GLU A 176 -26.24 2.59 -3.84
N LYS A 177 -25.80 3.65 -3.16
CA LYS A 177 -26.67 4.51 -2.34
C LYS A 177 -27.33 5.61 -3.16
N PHE A 178 -26.74 5.94 -4.30
CA PHE A 178 -27.24 6.97 -5.19
C PHE A 178 -28.50 6.51 -5.95
N ASP A 179 -29.33 7.47 -6.33
CA ASP A 179 -30.50 7.25 -7.18
C ASP A 179 -30.10 6.83 -8.62
N SER A 180 -31.07 6.39 -9.43
CA SER A 180 -30.82 5.89 -10.78
C SER A 180 -30.20 6.91 -11.75
N SER A 181 -30.31 8.21 -11.47
CA SER A 181 -29.72 9.25 -12.34
C SER A 181 -28.20 9.16 -12.39
N ILE A 182 -27.55 8.59 -11.37
CA ILE A 182 -26.10 8.39 -11.41
C ILE A 182 -25.69 7.36 -12.47
N GLN A 183 -26.58 6.41 -12.79
CA GLN A 183 -26.32 5.44 -13.84
C GLN A 183 -26.34 6.09 -15.22
N GLU A 184 -27.19 7.11 -15.41
CA GLU A 184 -27.18 7.92 -16.63
C GLU A 184 -25.86 8.64 -16.81
N LEU A 185 -25.25 9.17 -15.72
CA LEU A 185 -23.91 9.74 -15.78
C LEU A 185 -22.88 8.72 -16.29
N VAL A 186 -22.95 7.48 -15.81
CA VAL A 186 -22.05 6.40 -16.26
C VAL A 186 -22.27 6.10 -17.74
N TRP A 187 -23.50 6.00 -18.20
CA TRP A 187 -23.81 5.78 -19.63
C TRP A 187 -23.30 6.92 -20.51
N ASP A 188 -23.53 8.17 -20.10
CA ASP A 188 -23.07 9.37 -20.80
C ASP A 188 -21.54 9.36 -21.00
N ILE A 189 -20.79 8.96 -19.96
CA ILE A 189 -19.33 8.87 -20.01
C ILE A 189 -18.86 7.76 -20.94
N LEU A 190 -19.47 6.58 -20.86
CA LEU A 190 -19.10 5.42 -21.66
C LEU A 190 -19.37 5.62 -23.16
N ASP A 191 -20.55 6.16 -23.49
CA ASP A 191 -21.00 6.29 -24.88
C ASP A 191 -20.45 7.55 -25.55
N TYR A 192 -20.48 8.68 -24.84
CA TYR A 192 -20.22 9.98 -25.44
C TYR A 192 -18.95 10.65 -24.93
N GLY A 193 -18.49 10.29 -23.73
CA GLY A 193 -17.36 10.94 -23.06
C GLY A 193 -17.69 12.34 -22.57
N TYR A 194 -18.97 12.68 -22.42
CA TYR A 194 -19.41 13.91 -21.80
C TYR A 194 -20.77 13.70 -21.17
N THR A 195 -21.10 14.52 -20.19
CA THR A 195 -22.46 14.62 -19.62
C THR A 195 -22.99 16.03 -19.82
N THR A 196 -24.30 16.21 -19.63
CA THR A 196 -24.93 17.53 -19.61
C THR A 196 -25.52 17.78 -18.23
N ILE A 197 -25.14 18.91 -17.62
CA ILE A 197 -25.68 19.38 -16.34
C ILE A 197 -26.34 20.73 -16.60
N ASP A 198 -27.65 20.83 -16.40
CA ASP A 198 -28.45 22.05 -16.65
C ASP A 198 -28.27 22.65 -18.06
N GLY A 199 -28.18 21.79 -19.07
CA GLY A 199 -27.94 22.24 -20.45
C GLY A 199 -26.48 22.57 -20.76
N GLU A 200 -25.60 22.60 -19.75
CA GLU A 200 -24.17 22.81 -19.95
C GLU A 200 -23.43 21.48 -20.16
N LYS A 201 -22.72 21.38 -21.30
CA LYS A 201 -21.92 20.20 -21.64
C LYS A 201 -20.64 20.16 -20.80
N LEU A 202 -20.37 19.04 -20.14
CA LEU A 202 -19.16 18.78 -19.35
C LEU A 202 -18.37 17.62 -19.96
N ASP A 203 -17.16 17.90 -20.46
CA ASP A 203 -16.27 16.89 -21.03
C ASP A 203 -15.70 15.97 -19.94
N LEU A 204 -15.84 14.67 -20.15
CA LEU A 204 -15.37 13.59 -19.27
C LEU A 204 -14.56 12.54 -20.07
N SER A 205 -14.18 12.85 -21.31
CA SER A 205 -13.59 11.90 -22.26
C SER A 205 -12.19 11.44 -21.86
N THR A 206 -11.51 12.19 -20.98
CA THR A 206 -10.19 11.86 -20.41
C THR A 206 -10.24 11.57 -18.91
N THR A 207 -11.45 11.54 -18.33
CA THR A 207 -11.67 11.19 -16.93
C THR A 207 -11.69 9.68 -16.78
N LEU A 208 -10.96 9.17 -15.78
CA LEU A 208 -11.10 7.80 -15.30
C LEU A 208 -12.04 7.83 -14.09
N VAL A 209 -13.26 7.35 -14.28
CA VAL A 209 -14.24 7.19 -13.20
C VAL A 209 -14.09 5.82 -12.59
N LEU A 210 -13.81 5.80 -11.30
CA LEU A 210 -13.90 4.62 -10.47
C LEU A 210 -15.12 4.78 -9.58
N PHE A 211 -15.91 3.73 -9.40
CA PHE A 211 -16.95 3.74 -8.38
C PHE A 211 -16.78 2.55 -7.46
N THR A 212 -17.14 2.72 -6.18
CA THR A 212 -17.09 1.61 -5.23
C THR A 212 -18.49 1.07 -4.99
N CYS A 213 -18.60 -0.24 -4.83
CA CYS A 213 -19.82 -0.84 -4.34
C CYS A 213 -19.54 -2.05 -3.45
N ASN A 214 -20.50 -2.36 -2.57
CA ASN A 214 -20.36 -3.53 -1.70
C ASN A 214 -20.89 -4.82 -2.35
N SER A 215 -21.89 -4.71 -3.22
CA SER A 215 -22.44 -5.83 -3.97
C SER A 215 -22.89 -5.36 -5.35
N ILE A 216 -22.60 -6.20 -6.35
CA ILE A 216 -23.00 -5.98 -7.73
C ILE A 216 -24.50 -6.23 -7.94
N ASP A 217 -25.14 -7.02 -7.09
CA ASP A 217 -26.56 -7.39 -7.22
C ASP A 217 -27.53 -6.23 -6.96
N LYS A 218 -27.01 -5.12 -6.42
CA LYS A 218 -27.76 -3.88 -6.26
C LYS A 218 -28.00 -3.15 -7.58
N PHE A 219 -27.37 -3.58 -8.67
CA PHE A 219 -27.52 -2.99 -10.00
C PHE A 219 -28.32 -3.88 -10.92
N ASP A 220 -29.12 -3.26 -11.79
CA ASP A 220 -29.84 -4.00 -12.81
C ASP A 220 -28.89 -4.66 -13.84
N THR A 221 -29.42 -5.64 -14.56
CA THR A 221 -28.65 -6.42 -15.54
C THR A 221 -28.13 -5.58 -16.71
N ILE A 222 -28.85 -4.53 -17.11
CA ILE A 222 -28.46 -3.68 -18.23
C ILE A 222 -27.22 -2.87 -17.84
N PHE A 223 -27.22 -2.28 -16.65
CA PHE A 223 -26.07 -1.57 -16.10
C PHE A 223 -24.86 -2.49 -15.95
N ARG A 224 -25.05 -3.68 -15.36
CA ARG A 224 -23.98 -4.67 -15.16
C ARG A 224 -23.33 -5.12 -16.48
N ASN A 225 -24.11 -5.30 -17.54
CA ASN A 225 -23.58 -5.75 -18.83
C ASN A 225 -22.72 -4.71 -19.56
N ARG A 226 -22.84 -3.42 -19.21
CA ARG A 226 -22.13 -2.33 -19.89
C ARG A 226 -20.86 -1.87 -19.18
N ILE A 227 -20.64 -2.34 -17.94
CA ILE A 227 -19.59 -1.82 -17.08
C ILE A 227 -18.62 -2.93 -16.73
N LYS A 228 -17.34 -2.58 -16.74
CA LYS A 228 -16.33 -3.46 -16.18
C LYS A 228 -16.36 -3.36 -14.65
N ILE A 229 -16.81 -4.43 -14.01
CA ILE A 229 -16.64 -4.64 -12.58
C ILE A 229 -15.35 -5.43 -12.32
N ILE A 230 -14.63 -4.98 -11.31
CA ILE A 230 -13.44 -5.63 -10.75
C ILE A 230 -13.76 -5.98 -9.31
N GLU A 231 -13.68 -7.27 -9.00
CA GLU A 231 -14.00 -7.80 -7.68
C GLU A 231 -12.78 -7.73 -6.75
N PHE A 232 -13.03 -7.28 -5.53
CA PHE A 232 -12.11 -7.24 -4.42
C PHE A 232 -12.48 -8.36 -3.45
N GLU A 233 -11.50 -9.20 -3.16
CA GLU A 233 -11.64 -10.33 -2.26
C GLU A 233 -11.53 -9.87 -0.80
N ASN A 234 -11.98 -10.71 0.14
CA ASN A 234 -11.62 -10.52 1.54
C ASN A 234 -10.11 -10.72 1.72
N LEU A 235 -9.53 -10.01 2.67
CA LEU A 235 -8.13 -10.22 3.04
C LEU A 235 -8.01 -11.55 3.79
N ASN A 236 -7.03 -12.36 3.41
CA ASN A 236 -6.71 -13.60 4.12
C ASN A 236 -5.65 -13.34 5.21
N ALA A 237 -5.33 -14.36 6.01
CA ALA A 237 -4.35 -14.25 7.09
C ALA A 237 -2.98 -13.77 6.59
N THR A 238 -2.51 -14.26 5.43
CA THR A 238 -1.22 -13.83 4.86
C THR A 238 -1.24 -12.36 4.43
N ASP A 239 -2.34 -11.88 3.83
CA ASP A 239 -2.51 -10.47 3.48
C ASP A 239 -2.52 -9.58 4.72
N TYR A 240 -3.16 -10.05 5.80
CA TYR A 240 -3.18 -9.35 7.09
C TYR A 240 -1.81 -9.28 7.75
N ILE A 241 -1.04 -10.38 7.74
CA ILE A 241 0.33 -10.38 8.25
C ILE A 241 1.17 -9.33 7.50
N ASP A 242 1.13 -9.33 6.16
CA ASP A 242 1.88 -8.38 5.35
C ASP A 242 1.44 -6.93 5.60
N LEU A 243 0.14 -6.69 5.76
CA LEU A 243 -0.42 -5.38 6.04
C LEU A 243 -0.01 -4.88 7.43
N LEU A 244 -0.15 -5.71 8.45
CA LEU A 244 0.23 -5.38 9.83
C LEU A 244 1.73 -5.14 9.93
N LYS A 245 2.55 -6.06 9.38
CA LYS A 245 4.01 -5.95 9.40
C LYS A 245 4.47 -4.64 8.76
N SER A 246 4.05 -4.38 7.53
CA SER A 246 4.45 -3.16 6.81
C SER A 246 4.00 -1.87 7.51
N SER A 247 2.81 -1.86 8.12
CA SER A 247 2.31 -0.69 8.85
C SER A 247 3.02 -0.49 10.19
N LEU A 248 3.23 -1.57 10.95
CA LEU A 248 3.94 -1.53 12.23
C LEU A 248 5.41 -1.17 12.07
N GLU A 249 6.08 -1.65 11.01
CA GLU A 249 7.45 -1.27 10.68
C GLU A 249 7.58 0.25 10.45
N ILE A 250 6.60 0.89 9.80
CA ILE A 250 6.58 2.36 9.65
C ILE A 250 6.48 3.02 11.03
N THR A 251 5.56 2.56 11.88
CA THR A 251 5.37 3.09 13.25
C THR A 251 6.65 2.94 14.08
N VAL A 252 7.24 1.74 14.07
CA VAL A 252 8.49 1.42 14.77
C VAL A 252 9.66 2.25 14.25
N ASN A 253 9.79 2.41 12.94
CA ASN A 253 10.85 3.23 12.36
C ASN A 253 10.71 4.69 12.76
N ASN A 254 9.50 5.25 12.72
CA ASN A 254 9.23 6.61 13.19
C ASN A 254 9.57 6.77 14.68
N PHE A 255 9.18 5.79 15.50
CA PHE A 255 9.53 5.75 16.91
C PHE A 255 11.04 5.72 17.13
N TYR A 256 11.77 4.84 16.43
CA TYR A 256 13.23 4.78 16.48
C TYR A 256 13.89 6.09 16.07
N GLN A 257 13.39 6.77 15.04
CA GLN A 257 13.97 8.04 14.61
C GLN A 257 13.91 9.11 15.71
N ILE A 258 12.86 9.10 16.53
CA ILE A 258 12.63 10.07 17.61
C ILE A 258 13.36 9.66 18.89
N TYR A 259 13.16 8.43 19.35
CA TYR A 259 13.59 7.97 20.67
C TYR A 259 14.90 7.17 20.66
N LYS A 260 15.41 6.79 19.49
CA LYS A 260 16.63 5.98 19.31
C LYS A 260 16.60 4.62 20.02
N ILE A 261 15.41 4.08 20.28
CA ILE A 261 15.20 2.77 20.91
C ILE A 261 14.81 1.76 19.82
N PRO A 262 15.62 0.72 19.56
CA PRO A 262 15.27 -0.33 18.61
C PRO A 262 14.08 -1.15 19.11
N VAL A 263 13.07 -1.35 18.25
CA VAL A 263 11.88 -2.16 18.55
C VAL A 263 11.83 -3.35 17.61
N LYS A 264 11.70 -4.54 18.17
CA LYS A 264 11.41 -5.78 17.44
C LYS A 264 9.91 -6.07 17.52
N ILE A 265 9.28 -6.35 16.39
CA ILE A 265 7.88 -6.78 16.36
C ILE A 265 7.83 -8.29 16.60
N ASP A 266 7.04 -8.73 17.56
CA ASP A 266 6.85 -10.16 17.80
C ASP A 266 6.05 -10.82 16.66
N SER A 267 6.66 -11.83 16.03
CA SER A 267 6.04 -12.59 14.95
C SER A 267 4.79 -13.37 15.39
N LYS A 268 4.73 -13.86 16.64
CA LYS A 268 3.55 -14.59 17.13
C LYS A 268 2.34 -13.66 17.22
N SER A 269 2.57 -12.43 17.69
CA SER A 269 1.57 -11.37 17.72
C SER A 269 0.97 -11.08 16.34
N LEU A 270 1.80 -11.02 15.29
CA LEU A 270 1.31 -10.83 13.92
C LEU A 270 0.39 -11.97 13.46
N VAL A 271 0.76 -13.21 13.74
CA VAL A 271 -0.05 -14.40 13.39
C VAL A 271 -1.38 -14.36 14.14
N GLN A 272 -1.37 -14.15 15.46
CA GLN A 272 -2.59 -14.11 16.28
C GLN A 272 -3.54 -12.99 15.84
N LEU A 273 -3.02 -11.79 15.60
CA LEU A 273 -3.82 -10.67 15.09
C LEU A 273 -4.41 -10.99 13.72
N SER A 274 -3.64 -11.61 12.83
CA SER A 274 -4.12 -11.97 11.49
C SER A 274 -5.25 -13.00 11.53
N GLU A 275 -5.19 -13.98 12.42
CA GLU A 275 -6.25 -14.97 12.60
C GLU A 275 -7.53 -14.32 13.12
N ASN A 276 -7.41 -13.41 14.09
CA ASN A 276 -8.55 -12.66 14.62
C ASN A 276 -9.19 -11.77 13.54
N LEU A 277 -8.37 -11.01 12.81
CA LEU A 277 -8.84 -10.15 11.71
C LEU A 277 -9.54 -10.95 10.60
N THR A 278 -9.01 -12.13 10.27
CA THR A 278 -9.62 -13.04 9.29
C THR A 278 -10.99 -13.53 9.76
N LYS A 279 -11.14 -13.86 11.05
CA LYS A 279 -12.41 -14.30 11.65
C LYS A 279 -13.46 -13.19 11.66
N VAL A 280 -13.07 -11.98 12.04
CA VAL A 280 -13.96 -10.81 12.11
C VAL A 280 -14.33 -10.30 10.72
N ASN A 281 -13.47 -10.51 9.73
CA ASN A 281 -13.64 -10.10 8.33
C ASN A 281 -14.01 -8.60 8.18
N SER A 282 -13.28 -7.73 8.88
CA SER A 282 -13.52 -6.28 8.91
C SER A 282 -12.66 -5.50 7.88
N GLY A 283 -11.98 -6.22 6.98
CA GLY A 283 -11.02 -5.64 6.05
C GLY A 283 -9.82 -5.01 6.79
N ALA A 284 -9.14 -4.07 6.14
CA ALA A 284 -7.93 -3.41 6.65
C ALA A 284 -8.19 -2.37 7.76
N ARG A 285 -9.45 -1.94 7.98
CA ARG A 285 -9.77 -0.87 8.93
C ARG A 285 -9.40 -1.25 10.36
N ARG A 286 -9.78 -2.45 10.80
CA ARG A 286 -9.44 -2.95 12.14
C ARG A 286 -7.96 -3.25 12.30
N ALA A 287 -7.27 -3.62 11.22
CA ALA A 287 -5.82 -3.73 11.23
C ALA A 287 -5.14 -2.37 11.50
N HIS A 288 -5.69 -1.28 10.94
CA HIS A 288 -5.21 0.07 11.22
C HIS A 288 -5.40 0.45 12.69
N GLU A 289 -6.55 0.13 13.28
CA GLU A 289 -6.81 0.32 14.72
C GLU A 289 -5.75 -0.39 15.58
N TYR A 290 -5.34 -1.61 15.24
CA TYR A 290 -4.24 -2.29 15.94
C TYR A 290 -2.90 -1.55 15.80
N VAL A 291 -2.60 -0.98 14.63
CA VAL A 291 -1.37 -0.20 14.42
C VAL A 291 -1.37 1.08 15.28
N GLU A 292 -2.51 1.75 15.41
CA GLU A 292 -2.64 2.92 16.29
C GLU A 292 -2.42 2.54 17.75
N ARG A 293 -3.00 1.43 18.20
CA ARG A 293 -2.83 0.91 19.57
C ARG A 293 -1.39 0.50 19.87
N ALA A 294 -0.69 -0.09 18.90
CA ALA A 294 0.74 -0.36 19.01
C ALA A 294 1.55 0.95 19.18
N GLY A 295 1.21 1.99 18.42
CA GLY A 295 1.80 3.32 18.58
C GLY A 295 1.57 3.89 19.97
N ALA A 296 0.35 3.77 20.50
CA ALA A 296 0.02 4.20 21.86
C ALA A 296 0.86 3.46 22.91
N ALA A 297 0.94 2.12 22.84
CA ALA A 297 1.73 1.32 23.77
C ALA A 297 3.23 1.70 23.78
N LEU A 298 3.79 2.08 22.63
CA LEU A 298 5.15 2.59 22.53
C LEU A 298 5.33 3.94 23.22
N LEU A 299 4.34 4.84 23.12
CA LEU A 299 4.38 6.13 23.82
C LEU A 299 4.21 5.95 25.33
N ASP A 300 3.31 5.06 25.76
CA ASP A 300 3.11 4.72 27.18
C ASP A 300 4.40 4.16 27.79
N TYR A 301 5.12 3.32 27.04
CA TYR A 301 6.44 2.82 27.46
C TYR A 301 7.44 3.96 27.69
N ILE A 302 7.48 4.96 26.83
CA ILE A 302 8.34 6.13 27.03
C ILE A 302 7.92 6.87 28.28
N GLU A 303 6.63 7.18 28.43
CA GLU A 303 6.11 7.93 29.58
C GLU A 303 6.43 7.25 30.91
N PHE A 304 6.25 5.93 30.98
CA PHE A 304 6.60 5.14 32.17
C PHE A 304 8.10 5.17 32.50
N ASN A 305 8.97 5.22 31.48
CA ASN A 305 10.41 5.16 31.66
C ASN A 305 11.12 6.53 31.67
N LYS A 306 10.40 7.65 31.44
CA LYS A 306 10.96 9.02 31.46
C LYS A 306 11.73 9.36 32.74
N ASN A 307 11.33 8.80 33.88
CA ASN A 307 11.93 9.08 35.19
C ASN A 307 13.09 8.14 35.56
N ASN A 308 13.41 7.15 34.72
CA ASN A 308 14.37 6.08 35.05
C ASN A 308 15.75 6.22 34.36
N ASP A 309 16.05 7.35 33.70
CA ASP A 309 17.36 7.77 33.14
C ASP A 309 18.16 6.72 32.31
N LYS A 310 17.54 5.63 31.87
CA LYS A 310 18.25 4.50 31.23
C LYS A 310 17.49 3.98 30.02
N PHE A 311 17.52 4.75 28.93
CA PHE A 311 17.19 4.22 27.59
C PHE A 311 18.41 3.71 26.84
N ASP A 312 19.63 3.99 27.31
CA ASP A 312 20.87 3.56 26.65
C ASP A 312 20.90 2.04 26.44
N ASN A 313 21.06 1.66 25.17
CA ASN A 313 21.23 0.29 24.66
C ASN A 313 20.09 -0.70 24.91
N LYS A 314 18.88 -0.25 25.26
CA LYS A 314 17.73 -1.15 25.40
C LYS A 314 17.05 -1.40 24.06
N ARG A 315 17.07 -2.65 23.59
CA ARG A 315 16.14 -3.13 22.57
C ARG A 315 14.85 -3.58 23.27
N VAL A 316 13.71 -3.30 22.66
CA VAL A 316 12.39 -3.71 23.19
C VAL A 316 11.65 -4.55 22.17
N ILE A 317 10.73 -5.39 22.65
CA ILE A 317 9.85 -6.20 21.83
C ILE A 317 8.43 -5.66 21.98
N LEU A 318 7.79 -5.33 20.86
CA LEU A 318 6.38 -5.01 20.78
C LEU A 318 5.61 -6.32 20.59
N SER A 319 4.79 -6.67 21.57
CA SER A 319 3.99 -7.89 21.61
C SER A 319 2.52 -7.57 21.84
N TYR A 320 1.62 -8.40 21.34
CA TYR A 320 0.18 -8.29 21.53
C TYR A 320 -0.28 -9.37 22.49
N ASN A 321 -0.87 -8.95 23.60
CA ASN A 321 -1.48 -9.83 24.59
C ASN A 321 -2.95 -10.04 24.25
N TYR A 322 -3.25 -11.24 23.75
CA TYR A 322 -4.61 -11.62 23.36
C TYR A 322 -5.61 -11.65 24.53
N ASN A 323 -5.17 -12.01 25.74
CA ASN A 323 -6.07 -12.16 26.89
C ASN A 323 -6.65 -10.81 27.32
N ASN A 324 -5.86 -9.76 27.20
CA ASN A 324 -6.26 -8.40 27.56
C ASN A 324 -6.60 -7.55 26.34
N ASP A 325 -6.54 -8.12 25.14
CA ASP A 325 -6.65 -7.42 23.85
C ASP A 325 -5.72 -6.20 23.79
N GLU A 326 -4.47 -6.25 24.26
CA GLU A 326 -3.62 -5.03 24.39
C GLU A 326 -2.21 -5.24 23.87
N PHE A 327 -1.60 -4.18 23.33
CA PHE A 327 -0.17 -4.18 23.03
C PHE A 327 0.64 -3.92 24.30
N GLN A 328 1.77 -4.60 24.41
CA GLN A 328 2.72 -4.48 25.49
C GLN A 328 4.12 -4.32 24.92
N VAL A 329 4.92 -3.48 25.57
CA VAL A 329 6.32 -3.26 25.23
C VAL A 329 7.16 -3.86 26.35
N ILE A 330 7.86 -4.94 26.02
CA ILE A 330 8.72 -5.68 26.96
C ILE A 330 10.18 -5.47 26.58
N THR A 331 11.07 -5.48 27.57
CA THR A 331 12.51 -5.39 27.30
C THR A 331 12.96 -6.67 26.60
N ASP A 332 13.71 -6.55 25.51
CA ASP A 332 14.27 -7.73 24.84
C ASP A 332 15.26 -8.41 25.80
N PRO A 333 15.07 -9.72 26.13
CA PRO A 333 15.97 -10.45 27.03
C PRO A 333 17.44 -10.38 26.60
N THR A 334 17.70 -10.30 25.28
CA THR A 334 19.07 -10.16 24.75
C THR A 334 19.70 -8.82 25.14
N SER A 335 18.91 -7.77 25.39
CA SER A 335 19.42 -6.48 25.89
C SER A 335 19.95 -6.58 27.32
N ILE A 336 19.34 -7.45 28.15
CA ILE A 336 19.82 -7.70 29.51
C ILE A 336 21.21 -8.37 29.45
N ILE A 337 21.36 -9.32 28.53
CA ILE A 337 22.62 -10.04 28.30
C ILE A 337 23.69 -9.08 27.77
N LEU A 338 23.38 -8.26 26.75
CA LEU A 338 24.29 -7.26 26.18
C LEU A 338 24.74 -6.22 27.22
N ASN A 339 23.83 -5.74 28.07
CA ASN A 339 24.18 -4.79 29.13
C ASN A 339 25.11 -5.43 30.17
N LYS A 340 24.89 -6.70 30.55
CA LYS A 340 25.79 -7.44 31.44
C LYS A 340 27.18 -7.65 30.80
N LEU A 341 27.22 -8.00 29.51
CA LEU A 341 28.45 -8.15 28.73
C LEU A 341 29.26 -6.84 28.69
N HIS A 342 28.61 -5.72 28.39
CA HIS A 342 29.27 -4.40 28.35
C HIS A 342 29.78 -3.93 29.73
N SER A 343 29.07 -4.23 30.82
CA SER A 343 29.61 -3.97 32.17
C SER A 343 30.85 -4.81 32.46
N PHE A 344 30.86 -6.07 32.02
CA PHE A 344 31.98 -6.99 32.26
C PHE A 344 33.26 -6.56 31.54
N THR A 345 33.14 -6.11 30.28
CA THR A 345 34.28 -5.59 29.50
C THR A 345 34.87 -4.33 30.08
N ASN A 346 34.04 -3.45 30.65
CA ASN A 346 34.51 -2.19 31.21
C ASN A 346 35.16 -2.36 32.59
N GLU A 347 34.72 -3.36 33.37
CA GLU A 347 35.24 -3.60 34.72
C GLU A 347 36.48 -4.51 34.75
N ASN A 348 36.69 -5.35 33.73
CA ASN A 348 37.82 -6.28 33.68
C ASN A 348 38.74 -5.90 32.52
N GLN A 349 40.02 -5.59 32.79
CA GLN A 349 41.06 -5.58 31.76
C GLN A 349 41.21 -7.02 31.24
N LEU A 350 40.52 -7.33 30.16
CA LEU A 350 40.50 -8.67 29.57
C LEU A 350 41.81 -8.95 28.82
N SER A 351 42.22 -10.21 28.81
CA SER A 351 43.24 -10.70 27.91
C SER A 351 42.72 -10.70 26.46
N ALA A 352 43.63 -10.74 25.48
CA ALA A 352 43.25 -10.76 24.06
C ALA A 352 42.24 -11.89 23.71
N ASP A 353 42.30 -13.01 24.42
CA ASP A 353 41.38 -14.14 24.25
C ASP A 353 39.97 -13.87 24.83
N GLY A 354 39.89 -13.07 25.91
CA GLY A 354 38.63 -12.61 26.48
C GLY A 354 37.89 -11.61 25.59
N ASP A 355 38.63 -10.75 24.89
CA ASP A 355 38.09 -9.82 23.89
C ASP A 355 37.54 -10.55 22.65
N ILE A 356 38.18 -11.65 22.24
CA ILE A 356 37.70 -12.50 21.14
C ILE A 356 36.37 -13.16 21.51
N PHE A 357 36.27 -13.74 22.71
CA PHE A 357 35.05 -14.41 23.18
C PHE A 357 33.84 -13.46 23.27
N ILE A 358 34.04 -12.23 23.73
CA ILE A 358 32.96 -11.25 23.85
C ILE A 358 32.54 -10.66 22.49
N ASN A 359 33.50 -10.42 21.59
CA ASN A 359 33.17 -10.03 20.22
C ASN A 359 32.40 -11.13 19.47
N LEU A 360 32.66 -12.41 19.75
CA LEU A 360 31.93 -13.55 19.18
C LEU A 360 30.48 -13.64 19.68
N VAL A 361 30.22 -13.31 20.95
CA VAL A 361 28.85 -13.30 21.53
C VAL A 361 28.09 -12.00 21.19
N GLY A 362 28.81 -10.90 20.96
CA GLY A 362 28.23 -9.59 20.63
C GLY A 362 27.79 -9.41 19.18
N GLN A 363 28.15 -10.31 18.25
CA GLN A 363 27.68 -10.24 16.86
C GLN A 363 26.21 -10.71 16.75
N ASP A 364 25.41 -9.92 16.03
CA ASP A 364 23.94 -10.04 15.86
C ASP A 364 23.43 -11.37 15.23
N ASN A 365 24.25 -12.42 15.12
CA ASN A 365 23.89 -13.70 14.52
C ASN A 365 24.39 -14.90 15.34
N LEU A 366 23.67 -15.24 16.41
CA LEU A 366 23.82 -16.51 17.15
C LEU A 366 23.55 -17.78 16.31
N SER A 367 23.10 -17.63 15.05
CA SER A 367 22.75 -18.74 14.15
C SER A 367 23.87 -19.21 13.22
N ASN A 368 24.98 -18.48 13.09
CA ASN A 368 26.12 -18.84 12.24
C ASN A 368 27.39 -19.00 13.08
N PHE A 369 27.32 -19.93 14.03
CA PHE A 369 28.43 -20.27 14.90
C PHE A 369 29.41 -21.21 14.17
N ASP A 370 30.66 -20.79 13.98
CA ASP A 370 31.72 -21.63 13.41
C ASP A 370 32.61 -22.16 14.55
N ILE A 371 32.58 -23.47 14.75
CA ILE A 371 33.03 -24.18 15.96
C ILE A 371 34.56 -24.22 16.07
N ASP A 372 35.27 -24.05 14.96
CA ASP A 372 36.70 -24.34 14.85
C ASP A 372 37.63 -23.30 15.53
N ASN A 373 37.10 -22.19 16.05
CA ASN A 373 37.91 -21.13 16.69
C ASN A 373 37.94 -21.15 18.23
N ILE A 374 37.18 -22.03 18.90
CA ILE A 374 37.13 -22.09 20.39
C ILE A 374 38.23 -22.98 20.99
N ASP A 375 38.87 -23.85 20.21
CA ASP A 375 39.85 -24.83 20.70
C ASP A 375 41.12 -24.21 21.35
N ASN A 376 41.28 -22.88 21.28
CA ASN A 376 42.43 -22.17 21.85
C ASN A 376 42.14 -21.36 23.14
N LEU A 377 40.92 -21.40 23.70
CA LEU A 377 40.60 -20.69 24.94
C LEU A 377 41.13 -21.44 26.18
N GLN A 378 42.33 -21.09 26.64
CA GLN A 378 42.99 -21.72 27.80
C GLN A 378 42.71 -21.02 29.14
N ASP A 379 42.07 -19.84 29.15
CA ASP A 379 41.83 -19.08 30.39
C ASP A 379 40.51 -19.47 31.08
N THR A 380 40.58 -20.56 31.85
CA THR A 380 39.47 -21.06 32.66
C THR A 380 38.93 -20.06 33.68
N ASN A 381 39.74 -19.09 34.15
CA ASN A 381 39.28 -18.09 35.13
C ASN A 381 38.33 -17.07 34.50
N THR A 382 38.57 -16.69 33.24
CA THR A 382 37.70 -15.78 32.50
C THR A 382 36.36 -16.45 32.17
N ILE A 383 36.39 -17.74 31.80
CA ILE A 383 35.18 -18.55 31.55
C ILE A 383 34.36 -18.74 32.82
N GLU A 384 35.00 -19.05 33.96
CA GLU A 384 34.32 -19.22 35.25
C GLU A 384 33.67 -17.92 35.74
N LYS A 385 34.36 -16.78 35.62
CA LYS A 385 33.79 -15.46 35.92
C LYS A 385 32.60 -15.13 35.03
N PHE A 386 32.70 -15.40 33.72
CA PHE A 386 31.64 -15.16 32.75
C PHE A 386 30.39 -15.99 33.06
N LEU A 387 30.53 -17.30 33.29
CA LEU A 387 29.42 -18.19 33.66
C LEU A 387 28.79 -17.80 35.01
N GLY A 388 29.63 -17.35 35.95
CA GLY A 388 29.18 -16.79 37.24
C GLY A 388 28.24 -15.59 37.09
N MET A 389 28.40 -14.73 36.08
CA MET A 389 27.51 -13.57 35.84
C MET A 389 26.06 -13.96 35.50
N PHE A 390 25.88 -15.19 35.03
CA PHE A 390 24.58 -15.76 34.67
C PHE A 390 24.11 -16.79 35.69
N ASN A 391 24.75 -16.88 36.87
CA ASN A 391 24.50 -17.89 37.90
C ASN A 391 24.61 -19.34 37.38
N ILE A 392 25.42 -19.56 36.35
CA ILE A 392 25.67 -20.90 35.82
C ILE A 392 26.82 -21.51 36.63
N ASN A 393 26.56 -22.65 37.26
CA ASN A 393 27.52 -23.29 38.14
C ASN A 393 28.65 -23.96 37.34
N PHE A 394 29.84 -23.36 37.37
CA PHE A 394 31.03 -23.86 36.66
C PHE A 394 31.42 -25.30 37.04
N SER A 395 31.17 -25.71 38.30
CA SER A 395 31.48 -27.06 38.78
C SER A 395 30.74 -28.17 38.02
N GLN A 396 29.59 -27.89 37.41
CA GLN A 396 28.85 -28.84 36.57
C GLN A 396 29.55 -29.14 35.24
N TYR A 397 30.45 -28.26 34.80
CA TYR A 397 31.16 -28.36 33.51
C TYR A 397 32.65 -28.71 33.67
N GLN A 398 33.22 -28.60 34.88
CA GLN A 398 34.60 -28.99 35.20
C GLN A 398 34.94 -30.45 34.82
N ALA A 399 33.97 -31.36 34.91
CA ALA A 399 34.15 -32.76 34.52
C ALA A 399 34.23 -32.96 32.99
N LYS A 400 33.50 -32.14 32.21
CA LYS A 400 33.51 -32.17 30.74
C LYS A 400 34.77 -31.51 30.16
N ILE A 401 35.24 -30.41 30.80
CA ILE A 401 36.48 -29.70 30.44
C ILE A 401 37.71 -30.61 30.47
N ARG A 402 37.81 -31.53 31.45
CA ARG A 402 38.95 -32.46 31.56
C ARG A 402 39.00 -33.54 30.46
N THR A 403 37.97 -33.65 29.62
CA THR A 403 37.85 -34.73 28.62
C THR A 403 37.93 -34.27 27.16
N ASN A 404 38.27 -33.00 26.89
CA ASN A 404 38.28 -32.40 25.53
C ASN A 404 36.97 -32.65 24.75
N ARG A 405 35.83 -32.71 25.44
CA ARG A 405 34.51 -32.90 24.85
C ARG A 405 33.56 -31.83 25.37
N ILE A 406 33.89 -30.57 25.11
CA ILE A 406 32.91 -29.51 25.26
C ILE A 406 32.61 -28.98 23.88
N ASP A 407 31.38 -29.19 23.45
CA ASP A 407 30.75 -28.26 22.54
C ASP A 407 30.22 -27.11 23.40
N VAL A 408 31.13 -26.21 23.80
CA VAL A 408 30.89 -25.11 24.79
C VAL A 408 29.65 -24.34 24.37
N THR A 409 29.47 -24.20 23.07
CA THR A 409 28.40 -23.45 22.44
C THR A 409 27.03 -24.07 22.67
N ASN A 410 26.87 -25.37 22.45
CA ASN A 410 25.57 -26.03 22.61
C ASN A 410 25.13 -26.12 24.08
N ASP A 411 26.07 -26.31 25.00
CA ASP A 411 25.80 -26.35 26.44
C ASP A 411 25.54 -24.94 27.02
N VAL A 412 26.28 -23.93 26.56
CA VAL A 412 26.06 -22.53 26.94
C VAL A 412 24.79 -21.97 26.31
N LEU A 413 24.50 -22.24 25.03
CA LEU A 413 23.20 -21.92 24.42
C LEU A 413 22.05 -22.67 25.08
N GLY A 414 22.23 -23.94 25.45
CA GLY A 414 21.22 -24.72 26.17
C GLY A 414 20.96 -24.16 27.57
N ALA A 415 21.99 -23.69 28.27
CA ALA A 415 21.84 -22.99 29.54
C ALA A 415 21.19 -21.60 29.36
N PHE A 416 21.51 -20.88 28.29
CA PHE A 416 20.89 -19.59 27.95
C PHE A 416 19.43 -19.74 27.52
N GLN A 417 19.06 -20.81 26.81
CA GLN A 417 17.67 -21.13 26.44
C GLN A 417 16.80 -21.46 27.65
N ASN A 418 17.39 -21.96 28.75
CA ASN A 418 16.71 -22.21 30.02
C ASN A 418 16.64 -20.97 30.93
N LEU A 419 17.36 -19.90 30.59
CA LEU A 419 17.37 -18.60 31.29
C LEU A 419 16.40 -17.57 30.68
N ILE A 420 15.93 -17.81 29.45
CA ILE A 420 14.85 -17.10 28.74
C ILE A 420 13.54 -17.81 29.05
#